data_AF-A0A1K1LPN9-F1
#
_entry.id   AF-A0A1K1LPN9-F1
#
_cell.length_a   1.000
_cell.length_b   1.000
_cell.length_c   1.000
_cell.angle_alpha   90.00
_cell.angle_beta   90.00
_cell.angle_gamma   90.00
#
_symmetry.space_group_name_H-M   'P 1'
#
loop_
_entity.id
_entity.type
_entity.pdbx_description
1 polymer ?
#
loop_
_entity_poly.entity_id
_entity_poly.type
_entity_poly.pdbx_seq_one_letter_code
_entity_poly.pdbx_strand_id
1 'polypeptide(L)'
;MERCPQGSAHPRSGHTSDEKPARVSQHTRAPLGASAPNAEQLHALDQALFDAPYIVIDRDNNKVVTTATADAARVALQQHPAAVSIVGTARAGIEVVDIDAADTGAPAEAGTAASENLRDWLTGHGLPFLRRASGRPGGHHVIAHVPAALLDAFAAYVADVAEHHGVAATLRVPRTLRLLTAPHRHGHPAPVLEGTLTPADAPTASTGPARTPKRPTHRPASGPSKPGQQTASEREYGRTCAAIRRGLNFTQTWALLGECQVVERGQADFRRFMWFRAVTEVAAERGLDEDAAWDLAREASVARARSLGRQAWRERYWLPAVERAADPAQRRVRRLSDRADEPPHAPAADPAEQAAVLERTRKAMHDAASDLIARFRPQRQKSIRAVIDALAVALVTRDGSIDVRTLAEQACVSKGVTVQVKADLTEHGIIAVAEKYSGGADDCHRYILGSRAEQALPQNKTTRWYTPTPRSYGHANPQRMRLHHVRERTRWQLRCTLEEATRQTGERWATSQHPAAKTARSLWAQRARWDALPEDVQEQKRKQRKAFLGRLEPYERKRWFDWLNHRDGLAQAAARARTGQDQPADVLALTTAPLTVHLGMRERTWLDGPVALPHDPAQPPLFDRAA
;
A
#
# COMPACT_ATOMS: atom_id res chain seq x y z
N MET A 1 -16.06 46.47 -49.07
CA MET A 1 -15.06 47.18 -49.89
C MET A 1 -13.97 47.63 -48.94
N GLU A 2 -12.86 46.90 -48.91
CA GLU A 2 -11.56 47.31 -49.48
C GLU A 2 -10.79 48.20 -48.48
N ARG A 3 -9.52 48.02 -48.13
CA ARG A 3 -8.40 47.19 -48.61
C ARG A 3 -7.26 47.37 -47.57
N CYS A 4 -6.45 46.33 -47.33
CA CYS A 4 -5.04 46.51 -46.93
C CYS A 4 -4.24 47.16 -48.09
N PRO A 5 -3.07 47.76 -47.83
CA PRO A 5 -1.83 47.05 -48.21
C PRO A 5 -0.57 47.36 -47.37
N GLN A 6 0.32 46.35 -47.32
CA GLN A 6 1.79 46.33 -47.57
C GLN A 6 2.68 47.40 -46.91
N GLY A 7 3.91 47.13 -46.42
CA GLY A 7 4.86 46.04 -46.62
C GLY A 7 6.29 46.63 -46.67
N SER A 8 7.30 45.88 -46.20
CA SER A 8 8.74 45.95 -46.56
C SER A 8 9.58 45.29 -45.47
N ALA A 9 10.76 44.72 -45.68
CA ALA A 9 11.39 43.97 -46.77
C ALA A 9 12.71 43.44 -46.16
N HIS A 10 13.14 42.25 -46.57
CA HIS A 10 14.44 41.65 -46.25
C HIS A 10 15.63 42.45 -46.83
N PRO A 11 16.88 42.10 -46.44
CA PRO A 11 17.71 41.41 -47.44
C PRO A 11 18.44 40.16 -46.94
N ARG A 12 18.70 39.29 -47.94
CA ARG A 12 19.47 38.04 -47.94
C ARG A 12 20.96 38.28 -48.17
N SER A 13 21.78 37.37 -47.66
CA SER A 13 22.96 36.74 -48.33
C SER A 13 23.19 35.41 -47.59
N GLY A 14 23.34 34.21 -48.18
CA GLY A 14 24.07 33.76 -49.37
C GLY A 14 25.55 33.59 -48.99
N HIS A 15 26.25 32.46 -49.07
CA HIS A 15 26.05 31.18 -49.77
C HIS A 15 27.15 30.18 -49.31
N THR A 16 26.85 28.85 -49.39
CA THR A 16 27.73 27.69 -49.75
C THR A 16 28.92 27.32 -48.83
N SER A 17 29.26 26.06 -48.55
CA SER A 17 29.21 24.83 -49.38
C SER A 17 29.24 23.55 -48.53
N ASP A 18 28.57 22.52 -49.04
CA ASP A 18 28.97 21.10 -49.12
C ASP A 18 29.62 20.39 -47.92
N GLU A 19 28.87 19.46 -47.32
CA GLU A 19 29.28 18.04 -47.31
C GLU A 19 28.07 17.13 -47.04
N LYS A 20 27.72 16.32 -48.04
CA LYS A 20 26.75 15.22 -47.92
C LYS A 20 27.36 14.09 -47.09
N PRO A 21 26.52 13.34 -46.37
CA PRO A 21 26.48 11.92 -46.70
C PRO A 21 25.08 11.40 -46.99
N ALA A 22 25.04 10.67 -48.10
CA ALA A 22 24.14 9.57 -48.46
C ALA A 22 22.88 9.35 -47.61
N ARG A 23 21.74 9.72 -48.21
CA ARG A 23 20.49 8.94 -48.09
C ARG A 23 20.78 7.49 -48.48
N VAL A 24 20.74 6.59 -47.51
CA VAL A 24 20.35 5.20 -47.74
C VAL A 24 18.88 5.08 -47.36
N SER A 25 18.04 5.32 -48.35
CA SER A 25 16.67 4.83 -48.35
C SER A 25 16.72 3.31 -48.40
N GLN A 26 16.54 2.66 -47.25
CA GLN A 26 15.93 1.34 -47.18
C GLN A 26 14.80 1.44 -46.16
N HIS A 27 13.67 1.99 -46.63
CA HIS A 27 12.38 1.64 -46.07
C HIS A 27 12.14 0.16 -46.39
N THR A 28 12.73 -0.73 -45.60
CA THR A 28 12.23 -2.09 -45.48
C THR A 28 10.89 -1.96 -44.80
N ARG A 29 9.84 -1.85 -45.62
CA ARG A 29 8.47 -2.09 -45.19
C ARG A 29 8.49 -3.46 -44.50
N ALA A 30 8.46 -3.46 -43.16
CA ALA A 30 8.26 -4.67 -42.40
C ALA A 30 6.96 -5.31 -42.91
N PRO A 31 6.93 -6.63 -43.15
CA PRO A 31 5.77 -7.29 -43.70
C PRO A 31 4.59 -7.14 -42.73
N LEU A 32 3.63 -6.29 -43.13
CA LEU A 32 2.28 -6.27 -42.59
C LEU A 32 1.67 -7.65 -42.86
N GLY A 33 1.71 -8.52 -41.85
CA GLY A 33 1.14 -9.86 -41.91
C GLY A 33 2.03 -10.94 -41.33
N ALA A 34 2.65 -10.72 -40.16
CA ALA A 34 3.12 -11.86 -39.38
C ALA A 34 1.88 -12.64 -38.92
N SER A 35 1.58 -13.75 -39.59
CA SER A 35 0.57 -14.70 -39.12
C SER A 35 0.85 -15.03 -37.65
N ALA A 36 -0.18 -15.15 -36.84
CA ALA A 36 -0.03 -15.52 -35.43
C ALA A 36 0.91 -16.74 -35.33
N PRO A 37 1.92 -16.70 -34.44
CA PRO A 37 2.93 -17.75 -34.37
C PRO A 37 2.25 -19.11 -34.16
N ASN A 38 2.62 -20.09 -34.98
CA ASN A 38 2.06 -21.43 -34.86
C ASN A 38 2.54 -22.09 -33.55
N ALA A 39 1.92 -23.22 -33.17
CA ALA A 39 2.21 -23.87 -31.89
C ALA A 39 3.69 -24.27 -31.72
N GLU A 40 4.36 -24.60 -32.82
CA GLU A 40 5.76 -25.00 -32.86
C GLU A 40 6.69 -23.80 -32.63
N GLN A 41 6.39 -22.65 -33.25
CA GLN A 41 7.09 -21.38 -33.02
C GLN A 41 6.92 -20.88 -31.58
N LEU A 42 5.70 -20.97 -31.03
CA LEU A 42 5.44 -20.63 -29.62
C LEU A 42 6.20 -21.54 -28.66
N HIS A 43 6.35 -22.82 -29.01
CA HIS A 43 7.14 -23.74 -28.22
C HIS A 43 8.64 -23.40 -28.24
N ALA A 44 9.19 -23.07 -29.41
CA ALA A 44 10.58 -22.64 -29.53
C ALA A 44 10.84 -21.34 -28.75
N LEU A 45 9.89 -20.40 -28.80
CA LEU A 45 9.93 -19.17 -27.99
C LEU A 45 9.87 -19.49 -26.49
N ASP A 46 9.03 -20.42 -26.04
CA ASP A 46 8.98 -20.81 -24.64
C ASP A 46 10.32 -21.33 -24.12
N GLN A 47 11.03 -22.14 -24.92
CA GLN A 47 12.35 -22.66 -24.57
C GLN A 47 13.46 -21.60 -24.63
N ALA A 48 13.32 -20.62 -25.52
CA ALA A 48 14.30 -19.55 -25.69
C ALA A 48 14.17 -18.46 -24.62
N LEU A 49 12.93 -18.10 -24.24
CA LEU A 49 12.65 -16.95 -23.39
C LEU A 49 12.56 -17.25 -21.91
N PHE A 50 12.26 -18.50 -21.54
CA PHE A 50 12.07 -18.90 -20.15
C PHE A 50 13.09 -19.95 -19.72
N ASP A 51 13.59 -19.81 -18.51
CA ASP A 51 14.45 -20.77 -17.81
C ASP A 51 13.74 -21.38 -16.59
N ALA A 52 14.38 -22.43 -16.08
CA ALA A 52 14.01 -23.06 -14.83
C ALA A 52 14.06 -22.06 -13.65
N PRO A 53 13.22 -22.26 -12.62
CA PRO A 53 12.27 -23.35 -12.46
C PRO A 53 11.01 -23.18 -13.33
N TYR A 54 10.53 -24.28 -13.93
CA TYR A 54 9.19 -24.35 -14.52
C TYR A 54 8.21 -24.87 -13.46
N ILE A 55 7.12 -24.15 -13.23
CA ILE A 55 6.18 -24.40 -12.15
C ILE A 55 4.82 -24.72 -12.76
N VAL A 56 4.33 -25.93 -12.54
CA VAL A 56 2.97 -26.35 -12.88
C VAL A 56 2.04 -25.87 -11.77
N ILE A 57 0.95 -25.20 -12.13
CA ILE A 57 0.02 -24.57 -11.18
C ILE A 57 -1.43 -25.03 -11.37
N ASP A 58 -2.22 -24.95 -10.30
CA ASP A 58 -3.67 -25.17 -10.31
C ASP A 58 -4.46 -23.89 -10.66
N ARG A 59 -5.80 -23.99 -10.62
CA ARG A 59 -6.73 -22.90 -10.96
C ARG A 59 -6.60 -21.67 -10.04
N ASP A 60 -6.07 -21.85 -8.84
CA ASP A 60 -5.89 -20.80 -7.83
C ASP A 60 -4.44 -20.27 -7.81
N ASN A 61 -3.60 -20.69 -8.76
CA ASN A 61 -2.15 -20.48 -8.85
C ASN A 61 -1.31 -21.17 -7.75
N ASN A 62 -1.84 -22.18 -7.07
CA ASN A 62 -1.00 -22.96 -6.17
C ASN A 62 -0.07 -23.84 -7.00
N LYS A 63 1.19 -23.94 -6.56
CA LYS A 63 2.17 -24.87 -7.15
C LYS A 63 1.69 -26.31 -6.96
N VAL A 64 1.60 -27.05 -8.07
CA VAL A 64 1.40 -28.50 -8.09
C VAL A 64 2.75 -29.21 -8.09
N VAL A 65 3.64 -28.86 -9.02
CA VAL A 65 4.98 -29.44 -9.14
C VAL A 65 5.95 -28.47 -9.81
N THR A 66 7.25 -28.62 -9.52
CA THR A 66 8.34 -27.85 -10.16
C THR A 66 9.22 -28.81 -10.95
N THR A 67 9.58 -28.42 -12.17
CA THR A 67 10.46 -29.19 -13.06
C THR A 67 11.63 -28.33 -13.55
N ALA A 68 12.71 -29.01 -13.95
CA ALA A 68 13.90 -28.36 -14.50
C ALA A 68 13.75 -27.99 -15.99
N THR A 69 12.81 -28.60 -16.71
CA THR A 69 12.60 -28.36 -18.14
C THR A 69 11.13 -28.09 -18.46
N ALA A 70 10.88 -27.31 -19.52
CA ALA A 70 9.54 -27.01 -20.01
C ALA A 70 8.79 -28.28 -20.43
N ASP A 71 9.48 -29.23 -21.06
CA ASP A 71 8.88 -30.49 -21.51
C ASP A 71 8.44 -31.36 -20.33
N ALA A 72 9.27 -31.44 -19.28
CA ALA A 72 8.87 -32.11 -18.04
C ALA A 72 7.65 -31.43 -17.38
N ALA A 73 7.56 -30.09 -17.45
CA ALA A 73 6.40 -29.36 -16.93
C ALA A 73 5.12 -29.69 -17.72
N ARG A 74 5.22 -29.88 -19.04
CA ARG A 74 4.08 -30.27 -19.90
C ARG A 74 3.60 -31.67 -19.64
N VAL A 75 4.52 -32.61 -19.46
CA VAL A 75 4.19 -33.98 -19.03
C VAL A 75 3.49 -33.94 -17.67
N ALA A 76 4.03 -33.18 -16.72
CA ALA A 76 3.42 -33.00 -15.41
C ALA A 76 2.03 -32.35 -15.47
N LEU A 77 1.81 -31.37 -16.34
CA LEU A 77 0.49 -30.76 -16.55
C LEU A 77 -0.57 -31.79 -16.96
N GLN A 78 -0.19 -32.80 -17.74
CA GLN A 78 -1.10 -33.89 -18.16
C GLN A 78 -1.30 -34.96 -17.08
N GLN A 79 -0.25 -35.23 -16.29
CA GLN A 79 -0.26 -36.30 -15.28
C GLN A 79 -0.94 -35.91 -13.98
N HIS A 80 -1.06 -34.62 -13.67
CA HIS A 80 -1.67 -34.13 -12.44
C HIS A 80 -3.07 -33.55 -12.71
N PRO A 81 -4.16 -34.20 -12.27
CA PRO A 81 -5.53 -33.75 -12.55
C PRO A 81 -5.88 -32.33 -12.03
N ALA A 82 -5.16 -31.85 -11.02
CA ALA A 82 -5.35 -30.52 -10.45
C ALA A 82 -4.58 -29.41 -11.22
N ALA A 83 -3.65 -29.79 -12.10
CA ALA A 83 -2.83 -28.84 -12.84
C ALA A 83 -3.60 -28.24 -14.02
N VAL A 84 -3.47 -26.93 -14.22
CA VAL A 84 -4.18 -26.20 -15.29
C VAL A 84 -3.30 -25.23 -16.08
N SER A 85 -2.06 -24.98 -15.66
CA SER A 85 -1.15 -24.08 -16.38
C SER A 85 0.31 -24.29 -15.98
N ILE A 86 1.24 -23.66 -16.72
CA ILE A 86 2.69 -23.71 -16.50
C ILE A 86 3.25 -22.29 -16.49
N VAL A 87 4.11 -22.01 -15.51
CA VAL A 87 4.84 -20.75 -15.32
C VAL A 87 6.34 -21.01 -15.50
N GLY A 88 7.05 -20.12 -16.20
CA GLY A 88 8.51 -20.11 -16.31
C GLY A 88 9.09 -18.78 -15.81
N THR A 89 10.41 -18.73 -15.65
CA THR A 89 11.13 -17.50 -15.29
C THR A 89 11.77 -16.92 -16.55
N ALA A 90 11.47 -15.69 -16.93
CA ALA A 90 12.08 -15.10 -18.11
C ALA A 90 13.60 -14.97 -17.95
N ARG A 91 14.35 -15.25 -19.03
CA ARG A 91 15.81 -15.18 -19.03
C ARG A 91 16.33 -13.79 -18.69
N ALA A 92 17.56 -13.72 -18.20
CA ALA A 92 18.24 -12.44 -18.00
C ALA A 92 18.33 -11.66 -19.31
N GLY A 93 17.88 -10.40 -19.33
CA GLY A 93 17.78 -9.57 -20.53
C GLY A 93 16.41 -9.62 -21.23
N ILE A 94 15.57 -10.61 -20.89
CA ILE A 94 14.15 -10.61 -21.24
C ILE A 94 13.38 -9.96 -20.09
N GLU A 95 12.63 -8.93 -20.43
CA GLU A 95 11.82 -8.14 -19.51
C GLU A 95 10.34 -8.38 -19.78
N VAL A 96 9.55 -8.43 -18.70
CA VAL A 96 8.12 -8.75 -18.76
C VAL A 96 7.34 -7.67 -18.03
N VAL A 97 6.46 -7.01 -18.76
CA VAL A 97 5.48 -6.06 -18.21
C VAL A 97 4.12 -6.71 -18.16
N ASP A 98 3.49 -6.66 -16.99
CA ASP A 98 2.13 -7.13 -16.76
C ASP A 98 1.19 -5.93 -16.60
N ILE A 99 0.17 -5.86 -17.45
CA ILE A 99 -0.80 -4.76 -17.52
C ILE A 99 -2.17 -5.30 -17.13
N ASP A 100 -2.81 -4.70 -16.12
CA ASP A 100 -4.13 -5.06 -15.65
C ASP A 100 -5.00 -3.82 -15.37
N ALA A 101 -5.91 -3.50 -16.29
CA ALA A 101 -6.85 -2.39 -16.13
C ALA A 101 -7.86 -2.63 -15.00
N ALA A 102 -8.21 -3.89 -14.71
CA ALA A 102 -9.23 -4.21 -13.72
C ALA A 102 -8.76 -3.98 -12.29
N ASP A 103 -7.45 -4.04 -12.03
CA ASP A 103 -6.88 -3.83 -10.70
C ASP A 103 -7.00 -2.36 -10.23
N THR A 104 -7.14 -1.42 -11.16
CA THR A 104 -7.38 0.02 -10.88
C THR A 104 -8.82 0.45 -11.17
N GLY A 105 -9.64 -0.42 -11.78
CA GLY A 105 -10.99 -0.10 -12.24
C GLY A 105 -11.04 0.72 -13.53
N ALA A 106 -9.93 0.80 -14.26
CA ALA A 106 -9.85 1.43 -15.57
C ALA A 106 -10.63 0.62 -16.64
N PRO A 107 -11.13 1.28 -17.70
CA PRO A 107 -11.79 0.59 -18.80
C PRO A 107 -10.81 -0.32 -19.57
N ALA A 108 -11.31 -1.37 -20.20
CA ALA A 108 -10.48 -2.37 -20.87
C ALA A 108 -9.65 -1.75 -22.03
N GLU A 109 -10.20 -0.74 -22.68
CA GLU A 109 -9.57 0.04 -23.75
C GLU A 109 -8.30 0.75 -23.27
N ALA A 110 -8.27 1.21 -22.01
CA ALA A 110 -7.09 1.86 -21.42
C ALA A 110 -5.92 0.87 -21.25
N GLY A 111 -6.20 -0.37 -20.85
CA GLY A 111 -5.18 -1.41 -20.78
C GLY A 111 -4.63 -1.80 -22.16
N THR A 112 -5.48 -1.82 -23.18
CA THR A 112 -5.06 -1.99 -24.58
C THR A 112 -4.18 -0.83 -25.04
N ALA A 113 -4.60 0.42 -24.82
CA ALA A 113 -3.83 1.60 -25.18
C ALA A 113 -2.47 1.64 -24.47
N ALA A 114 -2.41 1.28 -23.18
CA ALA A 114 -1.15 1.17 -22.44
C ALA A 114 -0.20 0.14 -23.07
N SER A 115 -0.72 -1.03 -23.47
CA SER A 115 0.08 -2.05 -24.14
C SER A 115 0.61 -1.60 -25.51
N GLU A 116 -0.14 -0.76 -26.23
CA GLU A 116 0.24 -0.22 -27.54
C GLU A 116 1.31 0.85 -27.41
N ASN A 117 1.24 1.71 -26.39
CA ASN A 117 2.29 2.68 -26.10
C ASN A 117 3.63 1.99 -25.78
N LEU A 118 3.62 0.92 -24.98
CA LEU A 118 4.84 0.14 -24.73
C LEU A 118 5.37 -0.51 -26.00
N ARG A 119 4.48 -1.04 -26.85
CA ARG A 119 4.85 -1.58 -28.17
C ARG A 119 5.49 -0.52 -29.07
N ASP A 120 4.93 0.68 -29.12
CA ASP A 120 5.43 1.79 -29.93
C ASP A 120 6.80 2.25 -29.45
N TRP A 121 7.01 2.33 -28.14
CA TRP A 121 8.32 2.67 -27.57
C TRP A 121 9.38 1.64 -27.93
N LEU A 122 9.07 0.35 -27.79
CA LEU A 122 9.98 -0.75 -28.14
C LEU A 122 10.31 -0.74 -29.64
N THR A 123 9.29 -0.52 -30.48
CA THR A 123 9.46 -0.39 -31.93
C THR A 123 10.33 0.81 -32.30
N GLY A 124 10.11 1.96 -31.65
CA GLY A 124 10.88 3.19 -31.85
C GLY A 124 12.36 3.06 -31.47
N HIS A 125 12.68 2.16 -30.54
CA HIS A 125 14.05 1.83 -30.15
C HIS A 125 14.62 0.62 -30.91
N GLY A 126 13.87 0.05 -31.87
CA GLY A 126 14.29 -1.13 -32.63
C GLY A 126 14.43 -2.40 -31.79
N LEU A 127 13.73 -2.50 -30.65
CA LEU A 127 13.86 -3.60 -29.72
C LEU A 127 12.87 -4.74 -30.06
N PRO A 128 13.32 -6.01 -30.06
CA PRO A 128 12.42 -7.15 -30.24
C PRO A 128 11.41 -7.24 -29.09
N PHE A 129 10.14 -7.43 -29.43
CA PHE A 129 9.07 -7.58 -28.43
C PHE A 129 8.01 -8.60 -28.85
N LEU A 130 7.17 -8.98 -27.88
CA LEU A 130 5.98 -9.79 -28.05
C LEU A 130 4.88 -9.24 -27.15
N ARG A 131 3.71 -9.01 -27.72
CA ARG A 131 2.49 -8.62 -26.99
C ARG A 131 1.52 -9.79 -26.96
N ARG A 132 1.04 -10.13 -25.77
CA ARG A 132 0.13 -11.25 -25.53
C ARG A 132 -1.04 -10.81 -24.67
N ALA A 133 -2.24 -11.29 -24.98
CA ALA A 133 -3.39 -11.10 -24.10
C ALA A 133 -3.24 -11.92 -22.81
N SER A 134 -3.55 -11.33 -21.65
CA SER A 134 -3.48 -12.02 -20.36
C SER A 134 -4.60 -13.06 -20.15
N GLY A 135 -5.72 -12.90 -20.87
CA GLY A 135 -6.96 -13.62 -20.67
C GLY A 135 -8.02 -12.86 -19.86
N ARG A 136 -7.68 -11.71 -19.26
CA ARG A 136 -8.64 -10.76 -18.67
C ARG A 136 -8.97 -9.63 -19.66
N PRO A 137 -10.20 -9.06 -19.66
CA PRO A 137 -10.52 -7.89 -20.47
C PRO A 137 -9.55 -6.72 -20.20
N GLY A 138 -8.88 -6.23 -21.25
CA GLY A 138 -7.90 -5.15 -21.15
C GLY A 138 -6.55 -5.53 -20.52
N GLY A 139 -6.36 -6.79 -20.10
CA GLY A 139 -5.11 -7.22 -19.50
C GLY A 139 -4.14 -7.78 -20.55
N HIS A 140 -2.88 -7.34 -20.52
CA HIS A 140 -1.86 -7.68 -21.51
C HIS A 140 -0.51 -7.98 -20.85
N HIS A 141 0.28 -8.82 -21.49
CA HIS A 141 1.69 -8.99 -21.20
C HIS A 141 2.52 -8.46 -22.37
N VAL A 142 3.51 -7.60 -22.08
CA VAL A 142 4.52 -7.16 -23.04
C VAL A 142 5.85 -7.76 -22.63
N ILE A 143 6.41 -8.61 -23.49
CA ILE A 143 7.67 -9.33 -23.28
C ILE A 143 8.68 -8.77 -24.27
N ALA A 144 9.83 -8.30 -23.81
CA ALA A 144 10.81 -7.66 -24.69
C ALA A 144 12.24 -8.00 -24.31
N HIS A 145 13.13 -7.98 -25.31
CA HIS A 145 14.56 -7.98 -25.05
C HIS A 145 15.03 -6.54 -24.84
N VAL A 146 15.37 -6.19 -23.60
CA VAL A 146 15.74 -4.82 -23.23
C VAL A 146 17.20 -4.81 -22.75
N PRO A 147 18.12 -4.17 -23.48
CA PRO A 147 19.51 -4.04 -23.05
C PRO A 147 19.62 -3.31 -21.71
N ALA A 148 20.59 -3.69 -20.87
CA ALA A 148 20.79 -3.10 -19.55
C ALA A 148 20.89 -1.56 -19.56
N ALA A 149 21.47 -0.98 -20.63
CA ALA A 149 21.61 0.47 -20.79
C ALA A 149 20.27 1.21 -20.97
N LEU A 150 19.21 0.52 -21.40
CA LEU A 150 17.88 1.08 -21.61
C LEU A 150 16.88 0.68 -20.53
N LEU A 151 17.28 -0.14 -19.55
CA LEU A 151 16.37 -0.71 -18.57
C LEU A 151 15.72 0.35 -17.68
N ASP A 152 16.50 1.32 -17.18
CA ASP A 152 15.99 2.41 -16.34
C ASP A 152 15.02 3.31 -17.13
N ALA A 153 15.35 3.62 -18.38
CA ALA A 153 14.49 4.40 -19.26
C ALA A 153 13.19 3.66 -19.59
N PHE A 154 13.27 2.35 -19.83
CA PHE A 154 12.10 1.52 -20.05
C PHE A 154 11.22 1.41 -18.81
N ALA A 155 11.80 1.22 -17.63
CA ALA A 155 11.07 1.16 -16.36
C ALA A 155 10.35 2.49 -16.05
N ALA A 156 11.00 3.63 -16.28
CA ALA A 156 10.39 4.94 -16.17
C ALA A 156 9.22 5.11 -17.15
N TYR A 157 9.41 4.71 -18.41
CA TYR A 157 8.36 4.77 -19.42
C TYR A 157 7.15 3.88 -19.09
N VAL A 158 7.38 2.69 -18.51
CA VAL A 158 6.30 1.81 -18.02
C VAL A 158 5.48 2.51 -16.92
N ALA A 159 6.14 3.19 -15.98
CA ALA A 159 5.46 3.94 -14.92
C ALA A 159 4.64 5.11 -15.50
N ASP A 160 5.21 5.88 -16.43
CA ASP A 160 4.53 7.00 -17.09
C ASP A 160 3.29 6.53 -17.87
N VAL A 161 3.40 5.40 -18.59
CA VAL A 161 2.27 4.80 -19.30
C VAL A 161 1.19 4.31 -18.34
N ALA A 162 1.57 3.72 -17.20
CA ALA A 162 0.64 3.27 -16.17
C ALA A 162 -0.17 4.45 -15.60
N GLU A 163 0.52 5.54 -15.26
CA GLU A 163 -0.09 6.75 -14.72
C GLU A 163 -1.00 7.43 -15.76
N HIS A 164 -0.51 7.62 -16.98
CA HIS A 164 -1.25 8.29 -18.05
C HIS A 164 -2.59 7.62 -18.36
N HIS A 165 -2.61 6.28 -18.42
CA HIS A 165 -3.81 5.51 -18.72
C HIS A 165 -4.60 5.08 -17.47
N GLY A 166 -4.09 5.37 -16.28
CA GLY A 166 -4.71 4.99 -15.01
C GLY A 166 -4.82 3.47 -14.80
N VAL A 167 -3.90 2.69 -15.37
CA VAL A 167 -3.88 1.21 -15.31
C VAL A 167 -2.78 0.72 -14.38
N ALA A 168 -2.87 -0.51 -13.86
CA ALA A 168 -1.72 -1.15 -13.24
C ALA A 168 -0.82 -1.71 -14.35
N ALA A 169 0.40 -1.18 -14.50
CA ALA A 169 1.43 -1.75 -15.36
C ALA A 169 2.72 -1.93 -14.55
N THR A 170 3.22 -3.17 -14.46
CA THR A 170 4.34 -3.49 -13.58
C THR A 170 5.41 -4.28 -14.33
N LEU A 171 6.65 -3.80 -14.27
CA LEU A 171 7.82 -4.59 -14.66
C LEU A 171 8.05 -5.69 -13.61
N ARG A 172 7.93 -6.96 -14.00
CA ARG A 172 7.87 -8.10 -13.07
C ARG A 172 9.25 -8.41 -12.46
N VAL A 173 9.35 -8.36 -11.13
CA VAL A 173 10.49 -8.86 -10.34
C VAL A 173 9.95 -9.74 -9.19
N PRO A 174 10.16 -11.08 -9.18
CA PRO A 174 10.86 -11.88 -10.19
C PRO A 174 10.11 -11.94 -11.53
N ARG A 175 10.84 -12.17 -12.63
CA ARG A 175 10.35 -12.19 -14.02
C ARG A 175 9.55 -13.45 -14.37
N THR A 176 8.67 -13.90 -13.49
CA THR A 176 7.88 -15.13 -13.71
C THR A 176 6.61 -14.83 -14.48
N LEU A 177 6.35 -15.59 -15.54
CA LEU A 177 5.13 -15.51 -16.35
C LEU A 177 4.71 -16.89 -16.82
N ARG A 178 3.42 -17.06 -17.13
CA ARG A 178 2.96 -18.25 -17.86
C ARG A 178 3.66 -18.36 -19.20
N LEU A 179 4.00 -19.60 -19.56
CA LEU A 179 4.48 -19.91 -20.89
C LEU A 179 3.46 -19.46 -21.95
N LEU A 180 3.94 -19.12 -23.14
CA LEU A 180 3.13 -18.70 -24.29
C LEU A 180 2.21 -19.82 -24.74
N THR A 181 2.69 -21.07 -24.73
CA THR A 181 1.90 -22.26 -25.06
C THR A 181 1.02 -22.76 -23.91
N ALA A 182 1.21 -22.25 -22.68
CA ALA A 182 0.46 -22.74 -21.52
C ALA A 182 -0.99 -22.20 -21.51
N PRO A 183 -1.99 -23.06 -21.23
CA PRO A 183 -3.38 -22.63 -21.07
C PRO A 183 -3.52 -21.64 -19.91
N HIS A 184 -4.49 -20.73 -20.01
CA HIS A 184 -4.82 -19.84 -18.90
C HIS A 184 -5.54 -20.61 -17.79
N ARG A 185 -5.24 -20.32 -16.52
CA ARG A 185 -5.80 -21.05 -15.36
C ARG A 185 -7.34 -21.03 -15.26
N HIS A 186 -7.96 -19.99 -15.82
CA HIS A 186 -9.43 -19.85 -15.88
C HIS A 186 -10.02 -20.28 -17.23
N GLY A 187 -9.24 -20.88 -18.12
CA GLY A 187 -9.69 -21.32 -19.46
C GLY A 187 -9.92 -20.20 -20.46
N HIS A 188 -9.53 -18.97 -20.14
CA HIS A 188 -9.63 -17.84 -21.07
C HIS A 188 -8.57 -17.91 -22.17
N PRO A 189 -8.89 -17.47 -23.40
CA PRO A 189 -7.89 -17.35 -24.45
C PRO A 189 -6.84 -16.30 -24.05
N ALA A 190 -5.57 -16.66 -24.14
CA ALA A 190 -4.44 -15.76 -23.88
C ALA A 190 -3.46 -15.76 -25.07
N PRO A 191 -3.95 -15.46 -26.31
CA PRO A 191 -3.14 -15.56 -27.52
C PRO A 191 -2.04 -14.50 -27.55
N VAL A 192 -0.97 -14.82 -28.27
CA VAL A 192 -0.03 -13.81 -28.75
C VAL A 192 -0.73 -12.98 -29.81
N LEU A 193 -0.74 -11.66 -29.61
CA LEU A 193 -1.44 -10.71 -30.48
C LEU A 193 -0.53 -10.24 -31.61
N GLU A 194 0.73 -9.95 -31.28
CA GLU A 194 1.75 -9.47 -32.22
C GLU A 194 3.14 -9.60 -31.59
N GLY A 195 4.19 -9.50 -32.40
CA GLY A 195 5.56 -9.45 -31.92
C GLY A 195 6.59 -9.57 -33.03
N THR A 196 7.78 -9.04 -32.78
CA THR A 196 8.99 -9.17 -33.61
C THR A 196 10.02 -10.10 -32.99
N LEU A 197 9.79 -10.53 -31.75
CA LEU A 197 10.72 -11.33 -30.96
C LEU A 197 10.71 -12.80 -31.42
N THR A 198 11.90 -13.28 -31.75
CA THR A 198 12.19 -14.63 -32.25
C THR A 198 13.06 -15.40 -31.25
N PRO A 199 13.16 -16.74 -31.35
CA PRO A 199 14.06 -17.52 -30.51
C PRO A 199 15.54 -17.07 -30.60
N ALA A 200 15.96 -16.48 -31.72
CA ALA A 200 17.33 -15.99 -31.93
C ALA A 200 17.62 -14.67 -31.18
N ASP A 201 16.59 -13.91 -30.83
CA ASP A 201 16.72 -12.68 -30.04
C ASP A 201 16.92 -12.95 -28.55
N ALA A 202 16.67 -14.19 -28.11
CA ALA A 202 16.89 -14.57 -26.74
C ALA A 202 18.40 -14.55 -26.43
N PRO A 203 18.81 -13.93 -25.31
CA PRO A 203 20.21 -13.88 -24.92
C PRO A 203 20.76 -15.30 -24.80
N THR A 204 21.87 -15.57 -25.49
CA THR A 204 22.59 -16.84 -25.41
C THR A 204 23.00 -17.04 -23.96
N ALA A 205 22.67 -18.20 -23.37
CA ALA A 205 22.93 -18.49 -21.98
C ALA A 205 24.34 -18.03 -21.59
N SER A 206 24.44 -16.99 -20.75
CA SER A 206 25.74 -16.50 -20.34
C SER A 206 26.41 -17.64 -19.56
N THR A 207 27.47 -18.21 -20.14
CA THR A 207 28.50 -19.01 -19.45
C THR A 207 29.40 -18.10 -18.59
N GLY A 208 28.83 -17.03 -18.01
CA GLY A 208 29.48 -16.28 -16.95
C GLY A 208 29.80 -17.24 -15.80
N PRO A 209 30.97 -17.11 -15.15
CA PRO A 209 31.45 -18.09 -14.20
C PRO A 209 30.38 -18.31 -13.13
N ALA A 210 29.92 -19.56 -13.03
CA ALA A 210 29.13 -20.01 -11.90
C ALA A 210 29.87 -19.55 -10.64
N ARG A 211 29.27 -18.62 -9.88
CA ARG A 211 29.81 -18.24 -8.57
C ARG A 211 29.89 -19.52 -7.77
N THR A 212 31.08 -20.07 -7.69
CA THR A 212 31.37 -21.31 -6.97
C THR A 212 30.87 -21.08 -5.55
N PRO A 213 30.01 -21.95 -5.00
CA PRO A 213 29.66 -21.84 -3.60
C PRO A 213 30.96 -22.01 -2.82
N LYS A 214 31.45 -20.92 -2.22
CA LYS A 214 32.61 -20.97 -1.33
C LYS A 214 32.24 -21.95 -0.22
N ARG A 215 32.93 -23.08 -0.24
CA ARG A 215 32.87 -24.12 0.79
C ARG A 215 33.01 -23.45 2.16
N PRO A 216 32.16 -23.76 3.15
CA PRO A 216 32.27 -23.16 4.46
C PRO A 216 33.58 -23.62 5.09
N THR A 217 34.54 -22.71 5.18
CA THR A 217 35.74 -22.89 6.00
C THR A 217 35.29 -22.96 7.45
N HIS A 218 35.42 -24.15 8.04
CA HIS A 218 35.34 -24.35 9.48
C HIS A 218 36.23 -23.35 10.20
N ARG A 219 35.63 -22.54 11.08
CA ARG A 219 36.28 -21.85 12.18
C ARG A 219 35.26 -21.57 13.29
N PRO A 220 35.71 -21.43 14.54
CA PRO A 220 35.49 -22.41 15.59
C PRO A 220 34.33 -22.03 16.50
N ALA A 221 33.90 -22.99 17.30
CA ALA A 221 33.03 -22.76 18.45
C ALA A 221 33.65 -21.69 19.36
N SER A 222 32.93 -20.58 19.55
CA SER A 222 33.20 -19.63 20.62
C SER A 222 31.88 -19.17 21.24
N GLY A 223 31.50 -19.85 22.31
CA GLY A 223 30.95 -19.25 23.52
C GLY A 223 29.47 -18.83 23.52
N PRO A 224 28.77 -18.99 24.67
CA PRO A 224 27.36 -18.68 24.80
C PRO A 224 27.13 -17.19 25.12
N SER A 225 26.15 -16.58 24.47
CA SER A 225 25.48 -15.38 25.00
C SER A 225 24.05 -15.25 24.47
N LYS A 226 23.07 -15.61 25.30
CA LYS A 226 21.76 -14.89 25.40
C LYS A 226 22.05 -13.51 26.05
N PRO A 227 21.16 -12.49 26.06
CA PRO A 227 19.82 -12.31 25.47
C PRO A 227 19.71 -11.05 24.56
N GLY A 228 18.63 -10.93 23.78
CA GLY A 228 18.24 -9.70 23.07
C GLY A 228 18.50 -9.75 21.56
N GLN A 229 17.63 -10.43 20.81
CA GLN A 229 17.58 -10.27 19.36
C GLN A 229 17.23 -8.81 19.04
N GLN A 230 18.17 -8.07 18.43
CA GLN A 230 17.91 -6.71 17.96
C GLN A 230 16.68 -6.69 17.07
N THR A 231 15.73 -5.81 17.37
CA THR A 231 14.48 -5.65 16.63
C THR A 231 14.75 -5.20 15.19
N ALA A 232 13.78 -5.38 14.27
CA ALA A 232 13.91 -4.91 12.90
C ALA A 232 14.18 -3.39 12.83
N SER A 233 13.50 -2.61 13.67
CA SER A 233 13.69 -1.16 13.78
C SER A 233 15.06 -0.76 14.34
N GLU A 234 15.64 -1.55 15.26
CA GLU A 234 17.01 -1.34 15.73
C GLU A 234 18.04 -1.64 14.64
N ARG A 235 17.81 -2.68 13.82
CA ARG A 235 18.65 -2.98 12.65
C ARG A 235 18.55 -1.88 11.60
N GLU A 236 17.34 -1.40 11.31
CA GLU A 236 17.09 -0.29 10.38
C GLU A 236 17.73 1.01 10.85
N TYR A 237 17.57 1.34 12.14
CA TYR A 237 18.21 2.49 12.74
C TYR A 237 19.74 2.38 12.70
N GLY A 238 20.29 1.20 13.02
CA GLY A 238 21.71 0.91 12.91
C GLY A 238 22.26 1.06 11.49
N ARG A 239 21.52 0.59 10.48
CA ARG A 239 21.84 0.79 9.05
C ARG A 239 21.78 2.26 8.65
N THR A 240 20.79 3.00 9.15
CA THR A 240 20.67 4.44 8.91
C THR A 240 21.87 5.19 9.48
N CYS A 241 22.27 4.91 10.71
CA CYS A 241 23.49 5.48 11.31
C CYS A 241 24.76 5.09 10.51
N ALA A 242 24.88 3.84 10.08
CA ALA A 242 26.01 3.39 9.26
C ALA A 242 26.09 4.12 7.90
N ALA A 243 24.94 4.33 7.24
CA ALA A 243 24.88 5.10 6.00
C ALA A 243 25.35 6.56 6.18
N ILE A 244 24.90 7.22 7.27
CA ILE A 244 25.34 8.58 7.60
C ILE A 244 26.85 8.62 7.91
N ARG A 245 27.39 7.62 8.63
CA ARG A 245 28.83 7.52 8.90
C ARG A 245 29.65 7.43 7.61
N ARG A 246 29.14 6.71 6.59
CA ARG A 246 29.72 6.62 5.25
C ARG A 246 29.59 7.91 4.42
N GLY A 247 28.96 8.95 4.95
CA GLY A 247 28.77 10.22 4.26
C GLY A 247 27.61 10.22 3.28
N LEU A 248 26.74 9.20 3.31
CA LEU A 248 25.54 9.19 2.47
C LEU A 248 24.54 10.24 2.96
N ASN A 249 23.98 10.99 2.01
CA ASN A 249 22.93 11.95 2.29
C ASN A 249 21.57 11.25 2.46
N PHE A 250 20.52 12.04 2.75
CA PHE A 250 19.17 11.52 2.97
C PHE A 250 18.66 10.69 1.78
N THR A 251 18.75 11.23 0.56
CA THR A 251 18.20 10.60 -0.66
C THR A 251 18.90 9.27 -0.94
N GLN A 252 20.23 9.24 -0.79
CA GLN A 252 21.03 8.03 -0.96
C GLN A 252 20.72 6.98 0.12
N THR A 253 20.60 7.40 1.37
CA THR A 253 20.25 6.49 2.47
C THR A 253 18.83 5.94 2.32
N TRP A 254 17.89 6.77 1.89
CA TRP A 254 16.52 6.36 1.62
C TRP A 254 16.43 5.31 0.51
N ALA A 255 17.13 5.53 -0.59
CA ALA A 255 17.21 4.56 -1.69
C ALA A 255 17.86 3.24 -1.26
N LEU A 256 18.93 3.30 -0.46
CA LEU A 256 19.62 2.12 0.09
C LEU A 256 18.72 1.27 1.00
N LEU A 257 17.77 1.90 1.68
CA LEU A 257 16.88 1.25 2.64
C LEU A 257 15.53 0.82 2.04
N GLY A 258 15.37 0.86 0.71
CA GLY A 258 14.13 0.83 -0.09
C GLY A 258 13.07 -0.27 0.14
N GLU A 259 13.17 -1.07 1.20
CA GLU A 259 12.24 -2.13 1.60
C GLU A 259 12.04 -2.22 3.14
N CYS A 260 12.37 -1.17 3.89
CA CYS A 260 12.31 -1.17 5.37
C CYS A 260 10.91 -0.78 5.92
N GLN A 261 10.57 -1.22 7.14
CA GLN A 261 9.24 -1.01 7.74
C GLN A 261 8.88 0.47 7.94
N VAL A 262 9.86 1.33 8.23
CA VAL A 262 9.63 2.78 8.33
C VAL A 262 9.55 3.45 6.95
N VAL A 263 10.10 2.82 5.90
CA VAL A 263 9.99 3.28 4.51
C VAL A 263 8.54 3.14 4.00
N GLU A 264 7.83 2.10 4.42
CA GLU A 264 6.38 1.91 4.13
C GLU A 264 5.49 3.06 4.65
N ARG A 265 5.94 3.80 5.67
CA ARG A 265 5.22 4.96 6.24
C ARG A 265 5.48 6.27 5.49
N GLY A 266 6.41 6.27 4.55
CA GLY A 266 6.74 7.41 3.72
C GLY A 266 7.92 8.26 4.23
N GLN A 267 8.49 9.03 3.32
CA GLN A 267 9.73 9.80 3.53
C GLN A 267 9.64 10.80 4.68
N ALA A 268 8.47 11.43 4.88
CA ALA A 268 8.28 12.45 5.91
C ALA A 268 8.40 11.87 7.32
N ASP A 269 7.81 10.70 7.57
CA ASP A 269 7.86 10.04 8.88
C ASP A 269 9.24 9.45 9.15
N PHE A 270 9.89 8.88 8.14
CA PHE A 270 11.27 8.43 8.27
C PHE A 270 12.21 9.58 8.61
N ARG A 271 12.06 10.74 7.95
CA ARG A 271 12.79 11.96 8.30
C ARG A 271 12.58 12.35 9.75
N ARG A 272 11.33 12.37 10.18
CA ARG A 272 10.92 12.85 11.51
C ARG A 272 11.39 11.95 12.65
N PHE A 273 11.31 10.63 12.48
CA PHE A 273 11.47 9.68 13.58
C PHE A 273 12.78 8.89 13.53
N MET A 274 13.33 8.64 12.34
CA MET A 274 14.53 7.81 12.18
C MET A 274 15.75 8.66 11.79
N TRP A 275 15.68 9.39 10.68
CA TRP A 275 16.78 10.20 10.16
C TRP A 275 17.22 11.30 11.13
N PHE A 276 16.27 12.08 11.67
CA PHE A 276 16.55 13.15 12.64
C PHE A 276 17.36 12.65 13.85
N ARG A 277 16.98 11.47 14.38
CA ARG A 277 17.66 10.86 15.52
C ARG A 277 19.01 10.26 15.12
N ALA A 278 19.11 9.64 13.95
CA ALA A 278 20.35 9.04 13.46
C ALA A 278 21.43 10.11 13.18
N VAL A 279 21.05 11.25 12.59
CA VAL A 279 21.94 12.40 12.38
C VAL A 279 22.44 12.95 13.71
N THR A 280 21.54 13.08 14.70
CA THR A 280 21.92 13.54 16.05
C THR A 280 22.94 12.59 16.71
N GLU A 281 22.74 11.28 16.58
CA GLU A 281 23.65 10.28 17.17
C GLU A 281 25.02 10.28 16.48
N VAL A 282 25.05 10.36 15.15
CA VAL A 282 26.32 10.41 14.41
C VAL A 282 27.05 11.75 14.60
N ALA A 283 26.33 12.86 14.79
CA ALA A 283 26.94 14.14 15.16
C ALA A 283 27.67 14.06 16.50
N ALA A 284 27.05 13.41 17.50
CA ALA A 284 27.67 13.17 18.81
C ALA A 284 28.91 12.26 18.68
N GLU A 285 28.81 11.19 17.88
CA GLU A 285 29.94 10.29 17.63
C GLU A 285 31.13 10.97 16.94
N ARG A 286 30.88 11.98 16.10
CA ARG A 286 31.87 12.81 15.42
C ARG A 286 32.47 13.90 16.32
N GLY A 287 31.96 14.08 17.53
CA GLY A 287 32.42 15.11 18.46
C GLY A 287 32.07 16.52 18.02
N LEU A 288 30.97 16.69 17.29
CA LEU A 288 30.46 18.02 16.97
C LEU A 288 29.99 18.71 18.25
N ASP A 289 30.13 20.04 18.30
CA ASP A 289 29.52 20.84 19.34
C ASP A 289 27.98 20.84 19.21
N GLU A 290 27.31 21.26 20.28
CA GLU A 290 25.85 21.23 20.36
C GLU A 290 25.18 22.14 19.30
N ASP A 291 25.77 23.28 18.98
CA ASP A 291 25.23 24.22 17.99
C ASP A 291 25.25 23.60 16.59
N ALA A 292 26.40 23.06 16.18
CA ALA A 292 26.57 22.41 14.89
C ALA A 292 25.71 21.14 14.78
N ALA A 293 25.61 20.35 15.85
CA ALA A 293 24.74 19.18 15.88
C ALA A 293 23.25 19.54 15.78
N TRP A 294 22.84 20.66 16.38
CA TRP A 294 21.47 21.16 16.30
C TRP A 294 21.12 21.63 14.89
N ASP A 295 22.02 22.36 14.23
CA ASP A 295 21.81 22.80 12.85
C ASP A 295 21.65 21.60 11.90
N LEU A 296 22.51 20.58 12.03
CA LEU A 296 22.38 19.33 11.26
C LEU A 296 21.07 18.60 11.55
N ALA A 297 20.64 18.51 12.80
CA ALA A 297 19.37 17.89 13.15
C ALA A 297 18.17 18.68 12.58
N ARG A 298 18.24 20.02 12.63
CA ARG A 298 17.21 20.91 12.07
C ARG A 298 17.08 20.76 10.56
N GLU A 299 18.20 20.67 9.85
CA GLU A 299 18.22 20.41 8.40
C GLU A 299 17.70 19.00 8.08
N ALA A 300 18.06 18.01 8.90
CA ALA A 300 17.60 16.63 8.75
C ALA A 300 16.06 16.50 8.85
N SER A 301 15.41 17.30 9.72
CA SER A 301 13.95 17.41 9.76
C SER A 301 13.47 18.73 10.38
N VAL A 302 13.15 19.71 9.53
CA VAL A 302 12.60 21.01 9.95
C VAL A 302 11.32 20.84 10.76
N ALA A 303 10.43 19.95 10.32
CA ALA A 303 9.17 19.68 11.01
C ALA A 303 9.39 19.12 12.42
N ARG A 304 10.36 18.21 12.61
CA ARG A 304 10.67 17.66 13.94
C ARG A 304 11.31 18.72 14.83
N ALA A 305 12.29 19.45 14.32
CA ALA A 305 13.00 20.48 15.06
C ALA A 305 12.05 21.59 15.55
N ARG A 306 11.11 22.05 14.71
CA ARG A 306 10.05 22.99 15.11
C ARG A 306 9.14 22.42 16.20
N SER A 307 8.70 21.16 16.05
CA SER A 307 7.77 20.53 17.01
C SER A 307 8.39 20.21 18.37
N LEU A 308 9.70 19.95 18.41
CA LEU A 308 10.39 19.51 19.60
C LEU A 308 11.05 20.68 20.34
N GLY A 309 11.59 21.64 19.59
CA GLY A 309 12.41 22.71 20.14
C GLY A 309 13.81 22.23 20.50
N ARG A 310 14.76 23.17 20.58
CA ARG A 310 16.17 22.89 20.85
C ARG A 310 16.38 22.26 22.22
N GLN A 311 15.70 22.77 23.24
CA GLN A 311 15.87 22.28 24.61
C GLN A 311 15.41 20.82 24.78
N ALA A 312 14.22 20.46 24.29
CA ALA A 312 13.75 19.09 24.40
C ALA A 312 14.53 18.12 23.48
N TRP A 313 15.06 18.61 22.35
CA TRP A 313 16.03 17.83 21.56
C TRP A 313 17.31 17.55 22.36
N ARG A 314 17.84 18.58 23.02
CA ARG A 314 19.06 18.49 23.82
C ARG A 314 18.93 17.40 24.88
N GLU A 315 17.86 17.47 25.67
CA GLU A 315 17.60 16.54 26.78
C GLU A 315 17.26 15.13 26.30
N ARG A 316 16.43 15.00 25.25
CA ARG A 316 15.89 13.70 24.82
C ARG A 316 16.78 12.91 23.88
N TYR A 317 17.59 13.59 23.08
CA TYR A 317 18.39 12.97 22.02
C TYR A 317 19.87 13.30 22.11
N TRP A 318 20.24 14.57 22.28
CA TRP A 318 21.65 15.00 22.24
C TRP A 318 22.46 14.50 23.44
N LEU A 319 22.08 14.85 24.67
CA LEU A 319 22.81 14.43 25.87
C LEU A 319 22.92 12.91 25.97
N PRO A 320 21.85 12.11 25.74
CA PRO A 320 21.97 10.66 25.70
C PRO A 320 22.88 10.15 24.56
N ALA A 321 22.96 10.85 23.43
CA ALA A 321 23.85 10.48 22.34
C ALA A 321 25.32 10.79 22.65
N VAL A 322 25.61 11.92 23.31
CA VAL A 322 26.95 12.29 23.79
C VAL A 322 27.45 11.30 24.84
N GLU A 323 26.61 10.95 25.81
CA GLU A 323 26.92 9.92 26.81
C GLU A 323 27.23 8.57 26.15
N ARG A 324 26.40 8.14 25.19
CA ARG A 324 26.64 6.91 24.43
C ARG A 324 27.91 6.97 23.57
N ALA A 325 28.23 8.13 23.00
CA ALA A 325 29.42 8.33 22.20
C ALA A 325 30.71 8.30 23.03
N ALA A 326 30.62 8.66 24.31
CA ALA A 326 31.73 8.62 25.26
C ALA A 326 32.10 7.19 25.71
N ASP A 327 31.17 6.23 25.68
CA ASP A 327 31.39 4.83 26.04
C ASP A 327 32.03 4.00 24.88
N PRO A 328 33.30 3.57 25.00
CA PRO A 328 33.98 2.80 23.95
C PRO A 328 33.39 1.41 23.69
N ALA A 329 32.77 0.78 24.69
CA ALA A 329 32.16 -0.54 24.57
C ALA A 329 30.87 -0.49 23.74
N GLN A 330 30.04 0.54 23.98
CA GLN A 330 28.83 0.78 23.18
C GLN A 330 29.15 1.25 21.76
N ARG A 331 30.25 2.02 21.57
CA ARG A 331 30.80 2.33 20.24
C ARG A 331 31.16 1.07 19.44
N ARG A 332 31.72 0.02 20.08
CA ARG A 332 32.09 -1.24 19.39
C ARG A 332 30.88 -2.11 19.00
N VAL A 333 29.87 -2.24 19.87
CA VAL A 333 28.68 -3.06 19.61
C VAL A 333 27.90 -2.58 18.37
N ARG A 334 27.96 -1.28 18.06
CA ARG A 334 27.26 -0.67 16.92
C ARG A 334 28.14 -0.31 15.71
N ARG A 335 29.45 -0.58 15.78
CA ARG A 335 30.37 -0.63 14.62
C ARG A 335 30.38 -2.01 13.94
N LEU A 336 29.73 -3.02 14.54
CA LEU A 336 29.61 -4.36 13.94
C LEU A 336 28.85 -4.39 12.60
N SER A 337 28.21 -3.29 12.17
CA SER A 337 27.62 -3.11 10.84
C SER A 337 28.53 -2.40 9.80
N ASP A 338 29.77 -2.06 10.17
CA ASP A 338 30.74 -1.44 9.23
C ASP A 338 31.48 -2.48 8.35
N ARG A 339 31.26 -3.78 8.54
CA ARG A 339 31.82 -4.81 7.65
C ARG A 339 31.12 -4.76 6.29
N ALA A 340 31.89 -4.38 5.28
CA ALA A 340 31.51 -4.29 3.87
C ALA A 340 31.14 -5.62 3.18
N ASP A 341 31.02 -6.73 3.92
CA ASP A 341 30.84 -8.08 3.37
C ASP A 341 29.70 -8.88 4.02
N GLU A 342 28.79 -8.26 4.77
CA GLU A 342 27.53 -8.95 5.06
C GLU A 342 26.61 -8.85 3.83
N PRO A 343 26.38 -9.97 3.11
CA PRO A 343 25.41 -9.99 2.02
C PRO A 343 24.02 -9.61 2.55
N PRO A 344 23.11 -9.15 1.68
CA PRO A 344 21.74 -8.86 2.07
C PRO A 344 21.12 -10.12 2.65
N HIS A 345 20.61 -9.98 3.88
CA HIS A 345 19.86 -11.00 4.62
C HIS A 345 20.69 -12.23 5.04
N ALA A 346 20.58 -12.61 6.32
CA ALA A 346 20.59 -14.05 6.62
C ALA A 346 19.62 -14.68 5.61
N PRO A 347 20.01 -15.70 4.82
CA PRO A 347 19.17 -16.22 3.75
C PRO A 347 17.77 -16.35 4.32
N ALA A 348 16.80 -15.68 3.68
CA ALA A 348 15.40 -15.83 4.06
C ALA A 348 15.22 -17.33 4.24
N ALA A 349 14.92 -17.76 5.48
CA ALA A 349 14.80 -19.19 5.78
C ALA A 349 14.01 -19.80 4.63
N ASP A 350 14.52 -20.92 4.07
CA ASP A 350 14.00 -21.53 2.86
C ASP A 350 12.48 -21.35 2.84
N PRO A 351 11.87 -20.77 1.79
CA PRO A 351 10.42 -20.55 1.76
C PRO A 351 9.63 -21.81 2.19
N ALA A 352 10.17 -23.00 1.94
CA ALA A 352 9.65 -24.26 2.46
C ALA A 352 9.80 -24.42 3.99
N GLU A 353 10.94 -24.05 4.56
CA GLU A 353 11.18 -24.01 6.02
C GLU A 353 10.27 -22.98 6.71
N GLN A 354 10.12 -21.76 6.16
CA GLN A 354 9.20 -20.76 6.70
C GLN A 354 7.74 -21.23 6.63
N ALA A 355 7.33 -21.83 5.51
CA ALA A 355 5.99 -22.39 5.38
C ALA A 355 5.74 -23.54 6.37
N ALA A 356 6.75 -24.39 6.60
CA ALA A 356 6.69 -25.46 7.59
C ALA A 356 6.66 -24.94 9.04
N VAL A 357 7.40 -23.87 9.35
CA VAL A 357 7.33 -23.20 10.66
C VAL A 357 5.94 -22.57 10.86
N LEU A 358 5.40 -21.91 9.83
CA LEU A 358 4.06 -21.32 9.85
C LEU A 358 2.97 -22.34 10.09
N GLU A 359 3.00 -23.48 9.39
CA GLU A 359 2.02 -24.56 9.58
C GLU A 359 2.13 -25.19 10.95
N ARG A 360 3.35 -25.46 11.45
CA ARG A 360 3.53 -25.98 12.81
C ARG A 360 2.97 -25.02 13.86
N THR A 361 3.25 -23.73 13.72
CA THR A 361 2.76 -22.68 14.62
C THR A 361 1.24 -22.60 14.57
N ARG A 362 0.66 -22.54 13.36
CA ARG A 362 -0.79 -22.48 13.15
C ARG A 362 -1.51 -23.71 13.68
N LYS A 363 -1.01 -24.91 13.39
CA LYS A 363 -1.55 -26.18 13.90
C LYS A 363 -1.52 -26.20 15.43
N ALA A 364 -0.39 -25.87 16.04
CA ALA A 364 -0.27 -25.81 17.50
C ALA A 364 -1.26 -24.83 18.13
N MET A 365 -1.48 -23.66 17.52
CA MET A 365 -2.49 -22.70 17.99
C MET A 365 -3.92 -23.22 17.84
N HIS A 366 -4.28 -23.89 16.74
CA HIS A 366 -5.61 -24.49 16.57
C HIS A 366 -5.85 -25.65 17.54
N ASP A 367 -4.86 -26.53 17.71
CA ASP A 367 -4.92 -27.66 18.64
C ASP A 367 -5.07 -27.15 20.08
N ALA A 368 -4.31 -26.12 20.47
CA ALA A 368 -4.43 -25.46 21.78
C ALA A 368 -5.75 -24.70 21.98
N ALA A 369 -6.35 -24.18 20.89
CA ALA A 369 -7.62 -23.45 20.92
C ALA A 369 -8.86 -24.36 20.71
N SER A 370 -8.69 -25.67 20.56
CA SER A 370 -9.77 -26.62 20.22
C SER A 370 -10.96 -26.54 21.19
N ASP A 371 -10.70 -26.59 22.50
CA ASP A 371 -11.73 -26.45 23.55
C ASP A 371 -12.43 -25.09 23.50
N LEU A 372 -11.68 -24.02 23.23
CA LEU A 372 -12.21 -22.66 23.13
C LEU A 372 -13.15 -22.55 21.93
N ILE A 373 -12.73 -23.07 20.78
CA ILE A 373 -13.52 -23.07 19.55
C ILE A 373 -14.82 -23.86 19.77
N ALA A 374 -14.76 -25.04 20.38
CA ALA A 374 -15.93 -25.90 20.59
C ALA A 374 -17.05 -25.24 21.42
N ARG A 375 -16.72 -24.28 22.29
CA ARG A 375 -17.69 -23.58 23.16
C ARG A 375 -18.59 -22.58 22.43
N PHE A 376 -18.24 -22.15 21.22
CA PHE A 376 -18.95 -21.09 20.52
C PHE A 376 -19.77 -21.59 19.33
N ARG A 377 -20.76 -20.79 18.90
CA ARG A 377 -21.55 -21.06 17.69
C ARG A 377 -20.67 -21.09 16.43
N PRO A 378 -21.04 -21.85 15.38
CA PRO A 378 -20.21 -22.04 14.18
C PRO A 378 -19.69 -20.74 13.53
N GLN A 379 -20.47 -19.65 13.56
CA GLN A 379 -20.06 -18.35 13.02
C GLN A 379 -18.89 -17.73 13.79
N ARG A 380 -18.90 -17.85 15.13
CA ARG A 380 -17.82 -17.36 15.98
C ARG A 380 -16.62 -18.32 15.95
N GLN A 381 -16.85 -19.62 15.79
CA GLN A 381 -15.78 -20.59 15.52
C GLN A 381 -14.96 -20.23 14.28
N LYS A 382 -15.62 -19.90 13.16
CA LYS A 382 -14.96 -19.44 11.94
C LYS A 382 -14.13 -18.17 12.18
N SER A 383 -14.67 -17.23 12.94
CA SER A 383 -13.98 -15.98 13.27
C SER A 383 -12.74 -16.22 14.13
N ILE A 384 -12.82 -17.12 15.13
CA ILE A 384 -11.67 -17.51 15.96
C ILE A 384 -10.58 -18.15 15.10
N ARG A 385 -10.96 -19.11 14.24
CA ARG A 385 -10.03 -19.80 13.33
C ARG A 385 -9.33 -18.82 12.37
N ALA A 386 -10.08 -17.87 11.80
CA ALA A 386 -9.52 -16.87 10.90
C ALA A 386 -8.52 -15.93 11.58
N VAL A 387 -8.79 -15.53 12.82
CA VAL A 387 -7.85 -14.72 13.62
C VAL A 387 -6.61 -15.52 14.00
N ILE A 388 -6.74 -16.81 14.37
CA ILE A 388 -5.59 -17.69 14.61
C ILE A 388 -4.71 -17.80 13.36
N ASP A 389 -5.32 -18.02 12.19
CA ASP A 389 -4.59 -18.15 10.93
C ASP A 389 -3.82 -16.87 10.57
N ALA A 390 -4.45 -15.70 10.74
CA ALA A 390 -3.78 -14.42 10.52
C ALA A 390 -2.67 -14.14 11.54
N LEU A 391 -2.88 -14.47 12.81
CA LEU A 391 -1.91 -14.23 13.87
C LEU A 391 -0.69 -15.16 13.77
N ALA A 392 -0.87 -16.40 13.35
CA ALA A 392 0.24 -17.33 13.09
C ALA A 392 1.19 -16.79 12.01
N VAL A 393 0.66 -16.11 10.99
CA VAL A 393 1.49 -15.42 9.98
C VAL A 393 2.32 -14.33 10.64
N ALA A 394 1.70 -13.49 11.47
CA ALA A 394 2.42 -12.41 12.16
C ALA A 394 3.51 -12.95 13.10
N LEU A 395 3.24 -14.03 13.85
CA LEU A 395 4.21 -14.68 14.74
C LEU A 395 5.46 -15.16 14.00
N VAL A 396 5.31 -15.72 12.80
CA VAL A 396 6.44 -16.28 12.03
C VAL A 396 7.16 -15.25 11.16
N THR A 397 6.42 -14.32 10.57
CA THR A 397 6.97 -13.37 9.56
C THR A 397 7.30 -11.99 10.11
N ARG A 398 6.67 -11.59 11.22
CA ARG A 398 6.78 -10.24 11.82
C ARG A 398 7.13 -10.30 13.30
N ASP A 399 7.69 -11.42 13.77
CA ASP A 399 8.06 -11.63 15.18
C ASP A 399 6.88 -11.34 16.14
N GLY A 400 5.66 -11.63 15.67
CA GLY A 400 4.42 -11.41 16.41
C GLY A 400 3.94 -9.96 16.48
N SER A 401 4.65 -9.02 15.86
CA SER A 401 4.23 -7.62 15.82
C SER A 401 3.09 -7.42 14.81
N ILE A 402 1.90 -7.11 15.31
CA ILE A 402 0.75 -6.78 14.47
C ILE A 402 -0.25 -5.88 15.20
N ASP A 403 -0.74 -4.83 14.53
CA ASP A 403 -1.83 -4.03 15.05
C ASP A 403 -3.17 -4.68 14.80
N VAL A 404 -4.15 -4.35 15.65
CA VAL A 404 -5.48 -4.96 15.62
C VAL A 404 -6.19 -4.74 14.28
N ARG A 405 -5.94 -3.61 13.59
CA ARG A 405 -6.61 -3.32 12.31
C ARG A 405 -6.05 -4.19 11.20
N THR A 406 -4.73 -4.29 11.10
CA THR A 406 -4.08 -5.19 10.13
C THR A 406 -4.41 -6.65 10.42
N LEU A 407 -4.48 -7.05 11.69
CA LEU A 407 -4.93 -8.40 12.05
C LEU A 407 -6.38 -8.65 11.61
N ALA A 408 -7.28 -7.70 11.85
CA ALA A 408 -8.69 -7.77 11.43
C ALA A 408 -8.83 -7.88 9.90
N GLU A 409 -8.05 -7.09 9.16
CA GLU A 409 -8.01 -7.11 7.69
C GLU A 409 -7.50 -8.45 7.15
N GLN A 410 -6.42 -8.98 7.74
CA GLN A 410 -5.85 -10.28 7.33
C GLN A 410 -6.79 -11.45 7.65
N ALA A 411 -7.51 -11.38 8.76
CA ALA A 411 -8.50 -12.37 9.16
C ALA A 411 -9.84 -12.24 8.40
N CYS A 412 -10.09 -11.11 7.71
CA CYS A 412 -11.41 -10.76 7.16
C CYS A 412 -12.51 -10.79 8.23
N VAL A 413 -12.22 -10.29 9.43
CA VAL A 413 -13.12 -10.24 10.59
C VAL A 413 -13.22 -8.81 11.09
N SER A 414 -14.38 -8.37 11.62
CA SER A 414 -14.51 -6.99 12.11
C SER A 414 -13.51 -6.68 13.25
N LYS A 415 -13.13 -5.42 13.39
CA LYS A 415 -12.19 -4.97 14.43
C LYS A 415 -12.64 -5.38 15.84
N GLY A 416 -13.92 -5.17 16.18
CA GLY A 416 -14.46 -5.53 17.49
C GLY A 416 -14.43 -7.03 17.77
N VAL A 417 -14.72 -7.86 16.78
CA VAL A 417 -14.61 -9.33 16.92
C VAL A 417 -13.15 -9.74 17.06
N THR A 418 -12.24 -9.11 16.33
CA THR A 418 -10.79 -9.36 16.44
C THR A 418 -10.28 -9.03 17.84
N VAL A 419 -10.72 -7.93 18.44
CA VAL A 419 -10.39 -7.56 19.84
C VAL A 419 -10.89 -8.63 20.82
N GLN A 420 -12.14 -9.06 20.69
CA GLN A 420 -12.74 -10.08 21.56
C GLN A 420 -12.01 -11.43 21.43
N VAL A 421 -11.82 -11.92 20.20
CA VAL A 421 -11.10 -13.18 19.96
C VAL A 421 -9.68 -13.11 20.51
N LYS A 422 -8.98 -11.99 20.34
CA LYS A 422 -7.63 -11.82 20.90
C LYS A 422 -7.62 -11.88 22.43
N ALA A 423 -8.60 -11.25 23.08
CA ALA A 423 -8.77 -11.34 24.52
C ALA A 423 -9.00 -12.80 24.94
N ASP A 424 -9.92 -13.51 24.27
CA ASP A 424 -10.19 -14.93 24.51
C ASP A 424 -8.90 -15.78 24.34
N LEU A 425 -8.13 -15.57 23.26
CA LEU A 425 -6.88 -16.31 23.02
C LEU A 425 -5.79 -16.02 24.06
N THR A 426 -5.77 -14.81 24.61
CA THR A 426 -4.81 -14.40 25.66
C THR A 426 -5.22 -14.99 27.01
N GLU A 427 -6.49 -14.87 27.38
CA GLU A 427 -7.06 -15.41 28.62
C GLU A 427 -6.86 -16.91 28.71
N HIS A 428 -7.06 -17.62 27.59
CA HIS A 428 -6.89 -19.07 27.53
C HIS A 428 -5.44 -19.50 27.30
N GLY A 429 -4.46 -18.60 27.30
CA GLY A 429 -3.03 -18.94 27.22
C GLY A 429 -2.58 -19.52 25.88
N ILE A 430 -3.30 -19.26 24.79
CA ILE A 430 -2.90 -19.64 23.42
C ILE A 430 -1.85 -18.64 22.89
N ILE A 431 -1.99 -17.36 23.26
CA ILE A 431 -1.01 -16.31 22.96
C ILE A 431 -0.69 -15.53 24.22
N ALA A 432 0.47 -14.91 24.25
CA ALA A 432 0.86 -13.96 25.30
C ALA A 432 1.33 -12.64 24.68
N VAL A 433 1.16 -11.54 25.42
CA VAL A 433 1.64 -10.22 24.99
C VAL A 433 3.07 -10.06 25.51
N ALA A 434 4.06 -10.08 24.62
CA ALA A 434 5.47 -9.89 24.96
C ALA A 434 5.81 -8.41 25.20
N GLU A 435 5.28 -7.52 24.37
CA GLU A 435 5.49 -6.08 24.49
C GLU A 435 4.19 -5.31 24.27
N LYS A 436 3.91 -4.37 25.19
CA LYS A 436 2.81 -3.40 25.07
C LYS A 436 3.40 -2.06 24.64
N TYR A 437 3.03 -1.60 23.44
CA TYR A 437 3.36 -0.27 22.98
C TYR A 437 2.34 0.72 23.55
N SER A 438 2.80 1.88 24.04
CA SER A 438 1.94 2.92 24.65
C SER A 438 1.70 4.08 23.66
N GLY A 439 0.49 4.22 23.12
CA GLY A 439 0.14 5.35 22.24
C GLY A 439 -1.36 5.63 22.02
N GLY A 440 -2.25 4.69 22.31
CA GLY A 440 -3.71 4.91 22.24
C GLY A 440 -4.43 3.94 21.32
N ALA A 441 -5.77 3.94 21.44
CA ALA A 441 -6.79 2.90 21.17
C ALA A 441 -6.65 1.84 20.04
N ASP A 442 -5.51 1.15 19.89
CA ASP A 442 -5.34 -0.28 19.52
C ASP A 442 -3.98 -0.49 18.83
N ASP A 443 -2.92 -0.44 19.64
CA ASP A 443 -1.52 -0.43 19.24
C ASP A 443 -1.04 -1.78 18.63
N CYS A 444 0.03 -1.67 17.84
CA CYS A 444 0.82 -2.79 17.31
C CYS A 444 1.51 -3.48 18.47
N HIS A 445 0.86 -4.45 19.11
CA HIS A 445 1.52 -5.23 20.16
C HIS A 445 2.38 -6.32 19.54
N ARG A 446 3.39 -6.74 20.29
CA ARG A 446 4.14 -7.95 19.99
C ARG A 446 3.53 -9.11 20.75
N TYR A 447 3.03 -10.09 20.01
CA TYR A 447 2.51 -11.34 20.59
C TYR A 447 3.58 -12.42 20.50
N ILE A 448 3.56 -13.37 21.42
CA ILE A 448 4.31 -14.62 21.36
C ILE A 448 3.33 -15.77 21.59
N LEU A 449 3.78 -16.99 21.33
CA LEU A 449 3.00 -18.17 21.69
C LEU A 449 2.78 -18.20 23.20
N GLY A 450 1.56 -18.49 23.61
CA GLY A 450 1.23 -18.74 25.01
C GLY A 450 1.60 -20.17 25.39
N SER A 451 1.67 -20.43 26.69
CA SER A 451 2.12 -21.72 27.23
C SER A 451 1.36 -22.94 26.68
N ARG A 452 0.05 -22.83 26.41
CA ARG A 452 -0.73 -23.93 25.81
C ARG A 452 -0.34 -24.20 24.36
N ALA A 453 -0.11 -23.15 23.58
CA ALA A 453 0.32 -23.30 22.19
C ALA A 453 1.78 -23.78 22.09
N GLU A 454 2.65 -23.36 23.01
CA GLU A 454 4.01 -23.87 23.12
C GLU A 454 4.05 -25.36 23.47
N GLN A 455 3.21 -25.82 24.40
CA GLN A 455 3.07 -27.24 24.73
C GLN A 455 2.52 -28.08 23.57
N ALA A 456 1.68 -27.47 22.71
CA ALA A 456 1.14 -28.11 21.51
C ALA A 456 2.11 -28.09 20.32
N LEU A 457 3.27 -27.44 20.42
CA LEU A 457 4.26 -27.47 19.35
C LEU A 457 4.85 -28.89 19.20
N PRO A 458 4.78 -29.49 18.01
CA PRO A 458 5.35 -30.81 17.79
C PRO A 458 6.88 -30.78 17.96
N GLN A 459 7.41 -31.64 18.82
CA GLN A 459 8.85 -31.74 19.13
C GLN A 459 9.69 -32.24 17.93
N ASN A 460 9.06 -32.95 16.98
CA ASN A 460 9.74 -33.53 15.82
C ASN A 460 9.67 -32.59 14.61
N LYS A 461 10.83 -32.26 14.02
CA LYS A 461 10.94 -31.66 12.68
C LYS A 461 10.62 -32.71 11.61
N THR A 462 9.36 -33.15 11.49
CA THR A 462 9.01 -34.09 10.41
C THR A 462 9.00 -33.37 9.06
N THR A 463 9.98 -33.72 8.24
CA THR A 463 10.16 -33.41 6.81
C THR A 463 9.14 -34.13 5.93
N ARG A 464 7.84 -34.02 6.23
CA ARG A 464 6.79 -34.45 5.29
C ARG A 464 6.58 -33.34 4.25
N TRP A 465 6.53 -33.74 2.98
CA TRP A 465 6.21 -32.88 1.85
C TRP A 465 4.95 -32.05 2.16
N TYR A 466 5.13 -30.73 2.11
CA TYR A 466 4.22 -29.74 2.64
C TYR A 466 2.98 -29.57 1.76
N THR A 467 1.81 -29.95 2.28
CA THR A 467 0.51 -29.53 1.75
C THR A 467 -0.01 -28.39 2.63
N PRO A 468 -0.11 -27.14 2.12
CA PRO A 468 -0.68 -26.04 2.90
C PRO A 468 -2.12 -26.38 3.29
N THR A 469 -2.45 -26.36 4.58
CA THR A 469 -3.88 -26.41 4.94
C THR A 469 -4.56 -25.09 4.53
N PRO A 470 -5.79 -25.13 3.98
CA PRO A 470 -6.51 -23.93 3.56
C PRO A 470 -6.67 -22.96 4.73
N ARG A 471 -6.38 -21.68 4.49
CA ARG A 471 -6.63 -20.62 5.49
C ARG A 471 -8.13 -20.41 5.68
N SER A 472 -8.54 -20.26 6.92
CA SER A 472 -9.87 -19.81 7.29
C SER A 472 -9.95 -18.29 7.12
N TYR A 473 -10.98 -17.81 6.44
CA TYR A 473 -11.30 -16.38 6.37
C TYR A 473 -12.64 -16.12 7.04
N GLY A 474 -12.76 -14.95 7.66
CA GLY A 474 -14.06 -14.42 8.07
C GLY A 474 -14.88 -13.95 6.86
N HIS A 475 -16.03 -13.33 7.16
CA HIS A 475 -16.99 -12.87 6.14
C HIS A 475 -16.99 -11.35 5.92
N ALA A 476 -16.10 -10.62 6.59
CA ALA A 476 -16.06 -9.17 6.43
C ALA A 476 -15.41 -8.81 5.07
N ASN A 477 -16.00 -7.82 4.38
CA ASN A 477 -15.45 -7.35 3.11
C ASN A 477 -14.13 -6.58 3.36
N PRO A 478 -12.98 -7.08 2.87
CA PRO A 478 -11.67 -6.50 3.17
C PRO A 478 -11.49 -5.10 2.57
N GLN A 479 -12.07 -4.82 1.40
CA GLN A 479 -12.01 -3.48 0.80
C GLN A 479 -12.78 -2.46 1.65
N ARG A 480 -13.98 -2.82 2.10
CA ARG A 480 -14.80 -1.94 2.96
C ARG A 480 -14.12 -1.69 4.32
N MET A 481 -13.44 -2.70 4.86
CA MET A 481 -12.65 -2.56 6.09
C MET A 481 -11.42 -1.66 5.90
N ARG A 482 -10.63 -1.86 4.84
CA ARG A 482 -9.49 -0.99 4.52
C ARG A 482 -9.93 0.47 4.38
N LEU A 483 -11.02 0.73 3.64
CA LEU A 483 -11.60 2.07 3.51
C LEU A 483 -12.05 2.65 4.86
N HIS A 484 -12.63 1.82 5.75
CA HIS A 484 -13.01 2.24 7.09
C HIS A 484 -11.79 2.59 7.96
N HIS A 485 -10.74 1.76 7.95
CA HIS A 485 -9.52 1.98 8.71
C HIS A 485 -8.70 3.18 8.21
N VAL A 486 -8.64 3.40 6.89
CA VAL A 486 -8.07 4.61 6.30
C VAL A 486 -8.79 5.85 6.82
N ARG A 487 -10.14 5.84 6.80
CA ARG A 487 -10.96 6.92 7.38
C ARG A 487 -10.62 7.13 8.86
N GLU A 488 -10.60 6.09 9.68
CA GLU A 488 -10.24 6.20 11.11
C GLU A 488 -8.84 6.80 11.33
N ARG A 489 -7.83 6.41 10.54
CA ARG A 489 -6.46 6.92 10.66
C ARG A 489 -6.40 8.41 10.32
N THR A 490 -7.10 8.83 9.26
CA THR A 490 -7.25 10.24 8.91
C THR A 490 -7.91 11.02 10.05
N ARG A 491 -8.98 10.49 10.67
CA ARG A 491 -9.63 11.13 11.84
C ARG A 491 -8.68 11.30 13.03
N TRP A 492 -7.88 10.28 13.34
CA TRP A 492 -6.93 10.32 14.46
C TRP A 492 -5.80 11.33 14.24
N GLN A 493 -5.21 11.37 13.04
CA GLN A 493 -4.16 12.35 12.71
C GLN A 493 -4.66 13.79 12.81
N LEU A 494 -5.89 14.03 12.39
CA LEU A 494 -6.52 15.35 12.42
C LEU A 494 -6.81 15.82 13.86
N ARG A 495 -7.23 14.90 14.75
CA ARG A 495 -7.39 15.17 16.18
C ARG A 495 -6.08 15.64 16.81
N CYS A 496 -4.97 14.94 16.57
CA CYS A 496 -3.66 15.33 17.14
C CYS A 496 -3.21 16.73 16.66
N THR A 497 -3.47 17.07 15.40
CA THR A 497 -3.15 18.39 14.84
C THR A 497 -3.99 19.51 15.45
N LEU A 498 -5.26 19.23 15.79
CA LEU A 498 -6.17 20.22 16.38
C LEU A 498 -6.00 20.37 17.90
N GLU A 499 -5.69 19.29 18.62
CA GLU A 499 -5.26 19.37 20.03
C GLU A 499 -4.00 20.25 20.14
N GLU A 500 -3.12 20.20 19.16
CA GLU A 500 -1.95 21.07 19.08
C GLU A 500 -2.32 22.53 18.74
N ALA A 501 -3.20 22.75 17.77
CA ALA A 501 -3.63 24.11 17.37
C ALA A 501 -4.47 24.82 18.46
N THR A 502 -5.33 24.10 19.18
CA THR A 502 -6.15 24.66 20.27
C THR A 502 -5.34 24.91 21.54
N ARG A 503 -4.30 24.10 21.79
CA ARG A 503 -3.31 24.37 22.83
C ARG A 503 -2.53 25.67 22.56
N GLN A 504 -2.38 26.06 21.29
CA GLN A 504 -1.69 27.29 20.90
C GLN A 504 -2.54 28.57 21.05
N THR A 505 -3.87 28.50 21.03
CA THR A 505 -4.75 29.70 21.03
C THR A 505 -5.54 29.94 22.32
N GLY A 506 -5.77 28.93 23.16
CA GLY A 506 -6.36 29.09 24.50
C GLY A 506 -7.88 29.35 24.58
N GLU A 507 -8.61 29.42 23.46
CA GLU A 507 -10.06 29.66 23.46
C GLU A 507 -10.91 28.42 23.78
N ARG A 508 -12.08 28.61 24.43
CA ARG A 508 -13.07 27.55 24.69
C ARG A 508 -14.19 27.57 23.64
N TRP A 509 -14.61 26.37 23.20
CA TRP A 509 -15.61 26.16 22.15
C TRP A 509 -16.98 26.82 22.41
N ALA A 510 -17.41 26.87 23.68
CA ALA A 510 -18.70 27.41 24.09
C ALA A 510 -18.85 28.92 23.80
N THR A 511 -17.75 29.67 23.86
CA THR A 511 -17.74 31.14 23.76
C THR A 511 -17.12 31.63 22.45
N SER A 512 -16.53 30.74 21.65
CA SER A 512 -15.89 31.12 20.39
C SER A 512 -16.90 31.72 19.40
N GLN A 513 -16.50 32.85 18.80
CA GLN A 513 -17.24 33.56 17.76
C GLN A 513 -16.99 33.01 16.35
N HIS A 514 -16.10 32.03 16.24
CA HIS A 514 -15.77 31.38 14.99
C HIS A 514 -17.02 30.81 14.29
N PRO A 515 -17.17 30.97 12.96
CA PRO A 515 -18.35 30.48 12.23
C PRO A 515 -18.65 29.00 12.47
N ALA A 516 -17.61 28.15 12.55
CA ALA A 516 -17.80 26.71 12.85
C ALA A 516 -18.43 26.45 14.23
N ALA A 517 -18.03 27.23 15.25
CA ALA A 517 -18.59 27.13 16.59
C ALA A 517 -20.08 27.55 16.59
N LYS A 518 -20.45 28.56 15.80
CA LYS A 518 -21.86 28.98 15.62
C LYS A 518 -22.71 27.90 14.94
N THR A 519 -22.22 27.32 13.84
CA THR A 519 -22.91 26.24 13.09
C THR A 519 -23.18 25.03 13.97
N ALA A 520 -22.16 24.60 14.73
CA ALA A 520 -22.28 23.43 15.55
C ALA A 520 -23.27 23.63 16.72
N ARG A 521 -23.33 24.84 17.30
CA ARG A 521 -24.37 25.19 18.28
C ARG A 521 -25.78 25.13 17.68
N SER A 522 -25.98 25.64 16.46
CA SER A 522 -27.28 25.60 15.76
C SER A 522 -27.77 24.18 15.50
N LEU A 523 -26.90 23.32 14.94
CA LEU A 523 -27.25 21.92 14.63
C LEU A 523 -27.63 21.13 15.88
N TRP A 524 -26.92 21.38 16.98
CA TRP A 524 -27.27 20.77 18.26
C TRP A 524 -28.65 21.22 18.75
N ALA A 525 -28.95 22.51 18.70
CA ALA A 525 -30.25 23.04 19.12
C ALA A 525 -31.42 22.51 18.26
N GLN A 526 -31.21 22.22 16.98
CA GLN A 526 -32.21 21.57 16.13
C GLN A 526 -32.47 20.13 16.53
N ARG A 527 -31.41 19.36 16.84
CA ARG A 527 -31.51 17.97 17.26
C ARG A 527 -32.20 17.83 18.62
N ALA A 528 -31.78 18.63 19.60
CA ALA A 528 -32.41 18.66 20.92
C ALA A 528 -33.92 18.99 20.83
N ARG A 529 -34.31 19.90 19.93
CA ARG A 529 -35.73 20.21 19.67
C ARG A 529 -36.51 19.05 19.07
N TRP A 530 -35.92 18.32 18.11
CA TRP A 530 -36.56 17.15 17.50
C TRP A 530 -36.74 16.02 18.52
N ASP A 531 -35.69 15.74 19.29
CA ASP A 531 -35.69 14.66 20.30
C ASP A 531 -36.66 14.96 21.47
N ALA A 532 -37.01 16.24 21.68
CA ALA A 532 -38.01 16.66 22.66
C ALA A 532 -39.47 16.55 22.18
N LEU A 533 -39.73 16.24 20.90
CA LEU A 533 -41.09 16.05 20.40
C LEU A 533 -41.66 14.70 20.87
N PRO A 534 -42.97 14.64 21.20
CA PRO A 534 -43.67 13.38 21.41
C PRO A 534 -43.52 12.40 20.23
N GLU A 535 -43.47 11.10 20.51
CA GLU A 535 -43.18 10.06 19.51
C GLU A 535 -44.24 10.00 18.39
N ASP A 536 -45.51 10.24 18.74
CA ASP A 536 -46.64 10.34 17.80
C ASP A 536 -46.47 11.51 16.83
N VAL A 537 -46.02 12.67 17.32
CA VAL A 537 -45.71 13.85 16.49
C VAL A 537 -44.52 13.58 15.58
N GLN A 538 -43.49 12.88 16.08
CA GLN A 538 -42.36 12.46 15.25
C GLN A 538 -42.82 11.51 14.13
N GLU A 539 -43.69 10.55 14.44
CA GLU A 539 -44.22 9.59 13.47
C GLU A 539 -45.10 10.28 12.41
N GLN A 540 -45.99 11.19 12.83
CA GLN A 540 -46.81 11.99 11.91
C GLN A 540 -45.93 12.79 10.94
N LYS A 541 -44.88 13.45 11.44
CA LYS A 541 -43.94 14.18 10.60
C LYS A 541 -43.15 13.25 9.66
N ARG A 542 -42.79 12.04 10.09
CA ARG A 542 -42.19 11.01 9.20
C ARG A 542 -43.17 10.60 8.08
N LYS A 543 -44.45 10.40 8.39
CA LYS A 543 -45.51 10.07 7.42
C LYS A 543 -45.71 11.18 6.38
N GLN A 544 -45.83 12.44 6.83
CA GLN A 544 -45.95 13.60 5.95
C GLN A 544 -44.74 13.72 5.01
N ARG A 545 -43.52 13.52 5.54
CA ARG A 545 -42.29 13.53 4.74
C ARG A 545 -42.27 12.41 3.70
N LYS A 546 -42.70 11.19 4.06
CA LYS A 546 -42.80 10.06 3.12
C LYS A 546 -43.78 10.35 1.99
N ALA A 547 -44.95 10.93 2.31
CA ALA A 547 -45.94 11.32 1.32
C ALA A 547 -45.41 12.39 0.35
N PHE A 548 -44.70 13.39 0.87
CA PHE A 548 -44.05 14.42 0.06
C PHE A 548 -42.98 13.84 -0.88
N LEU A 549 -42.10 12.97 -0.38
CA LEU A 549 -41.06 12.32 -1.19
C LEU A 549 -41.64 11.48 -2.34
N GLY A 550 -42.85 10.93 -2.16
CA GLY A 550 -43.59 10.22 -3.20
C GLY A 550 -44.06 11.12 -4.34
N ARG A 551 -44.19 12.43 -4.11
CA ARG A 551 -44.62 13.43 -5.12
C ARG A 551 -43.46 14.04 -5.90
N LEU A 552 -42.21 13.86 -5.44
CA LEU A 552 -41.03 14.40 -6.10
C LEU A 552 -40.62 13.54 -7.31
N GLU A 553 -40.20 14.22 -8.38
CA GLU A 553 -39.55 13.59 -9.53
C GLU A 553 -38.22 12.92 -9.13
N PRO A 554 -37.74 11.90 -9.86
CA PRO A 554 -36.53 11.16 -9.50
C PRO A 554 -35.28 12.03 -9.24
N TYR A 555 -35.09 13.09 -10.03
CA TYR A 555 -33.95 13.99 -9.89
C TYR A 555 -34.08 14.92 -8.66
N GLU A 556 -35.28 15.37 -8.34
CA GLU A 556 -35.57 16.20 -7.15
C GLU A 556 -35.41 15.38 -5.88
N ARG A 557 -35.90 14.14 -5.91
CA ARG A 557 -35.72 13.17 -4.85
C ARG A 557 -34.24 12.89 -4.60
N LYS A 558 -33.43 12.74 -5.66
CA LYS A 558 -31.97 12.60 -5.55
C LYS A 558 -31.33 13.82 -4.88
N ARG A 559 -31.63 15.04 -5.36
CA ARG A 559 -31.12 16.29 -4.75
C ARG A 559 -31.49 16.44 -3.28
N TRP A 560 -32.73 16.06 -2.94
CA TRP A 560 -33.20 16.06 -1.55
C TRP A 560 -32.40 15.10 -0.66
N PHE A 561 -32.17 13.87 -1.13
CA PHE A 561 -31.34 12.91 -0.38
C PHE A 561 -29.87 13.33 -0.31
N ASP A 562 -29.32 13.90 -1.36
CA ASP A 562 -27.96 14.46 -1.36
C ASP A 562 -27.82 15.58 -0.31
N TRP A 563 -28.82 16.46 -0.19
CA TRP A 563 -28.87 17.48 0.84
C TRP A 563 -29.00 16.90 2.25
N LEU A 564 -29.85 15.88 2.46
CA LEU A 564 -29.95 15.20 3.75
C LEU A 564 -28.64 14.53 4.16
N ASN A 565 -27.98 13.85 3.23
CA ASN A 565 -26.67 13.23 3.46
C ASN A 565 -25.62 14.29 3.83
N HIS A 566 -25.64 15.43 3.13
CA HIS A 566 -24.76 16.55 3.44
C HIS A 566 -25.03 17.13 4.84
N ARG A 567 -26.31 17.32 5.20
CA ARG A 567 -26.73 17.81 6.52
C ARG A 567 -26.38 16.84 7.64
N ASP A 568 -26.54 15.53 7.43
CA ASP A 568 -26.10 14.52 8.40
C ASP A 568 -24.59 14.55 8.58
N GLY A 569 -23.83 14.79 7.50
CA GLY A 569 -22.39 15.07 7.55
C GLY A 569 -22.06 16.24 8.48
N LEU A 570 -22.78 17.37 8.33
CA LEU A 570 -22.65 18.55 9.19
C LEU A 570 -23.05 18.27 10.64
N ALA A 571 -24.13 17.52 10.88
CA ALA A 571 -24.59 17.19 12.24
C ALA A 571 -23.58 16.29 12.96
N GLN A 572 -22.97 15.35 12.24
CA GLN A 572 -21.90 14.52 12.79
C GLN A 572 -20.63 15.33 13.04
N ALA A 573 -20.29 16.28 12.14
CA ALA A 573 -19.19 17.23 12.34
C ALA A 573 -19.40 18.09 13.60
N ALA A 574 -20.63 18.58 13.81
CA ALA A 574 -21.00 19.35 15.00
C ALA A 574 -20.94 18.53 16.30
N ALA A 575 -21.41 17.28 16.27
CA ALA A 575 -21.35 16.38 17.42
C ALA A 575 -19.90 16.08 17.81
N ARG A 576 -19.05 15.85 16.81
CA ARG A 576 -17.59 15.71 16.97
C ARG A 576 -16.97 16.99 17.55
N ALA A 577 -17.32 18.17 17.02
CA ALA A 577 -16.78 19.43 17.53
C ALA A 577 -17.10 19.67 19.01
N ARG A 578 -18.30 19.30 19.45
CA ARG A 578 -18.70 19.47 20.85
C ARG A 578 -17.98 18.51 21.81
N THR A 579 -17.67 17.30 21.38
CA THR A 579 -16.92 16.33 22.19
C THR A 579 -15.40 16.52 22.10
N GLY A 580 -14.94 17.57 21.41
CA GLY A 580 -13.52 17.81 21.15
C GLY A 580 -12.89 16.81 20.17
N GLN A 581 -13.70 16.26 19.26
CA GLN A 581 -13.36 15.23 18.28
C GLN A 581 -13.53 15.69 16.83
N ASP A 582 -13.67 16.99 16.56
CA ASP A 582 -13.77 17.54 15.21
C ASP A 582 -12.48 17.40 14.41
N GLN A 583 -12.64 17.39 13.09
CA GLN A 583 -11.58 17.37 12.08
C GLN A 583 -11.50 18.72 11.34
N PRO A 584 -10.41 19.07 10.66
CA PRO A 584 -10.34 20.24 9.78
C PRO A 584 -11.39 20.25 8.67
N ALA A 585 -11.77 19.09 8.14
CA ALA A 585 -12.89 18.97 7.22
C ALA A 585 -14.24 19.24 7.92
N ASP A 586 -14.36 18.91 9.21
CA ASP A 586 -15.54 19.27 10.03
C ASP A 586 -15.56 20.78 10.27
N VAL A 587 -14.42 21.39 10.61
CA VAL A 587 -14.30 22.84 10.77
C VAL A 587 -14.61 23.54 9.46
N LEU A 588 -14.01 23.12 8.35
CA LEU A 588 -14.27 23.65 7.02
C LEU A 588 -15.74 23.49 6.66
N ALA A 589 -16.30 22.28 6.76
CA ALA A 589 -17.70 22.02 6.47
C ALA A 589 -18.65 22.83 7.36
N LEU A 590 -18.31 23.03 8.63
CA LEU A 590 -19.08 23.86 9.56
C LEU A 590 -18.90 25.36 9.27
N THR A 591 -17.74 25.82 8.79
CA THR A 591 -17.52 27.21 8.37
C THR A 591 -18.16 27.54 7.03
N THR A 592 -18.22 26.58 6.10
CA THR A 592 -18.81 26.72 4.77
C THR A 592 -20.24 26.17 4.74
N ALA A 593 -20.85 25.92 5.89
CA ALA A 593 -22.20 25.39 5.96
C ALA A 593 -23.17 26.39 5.28
N PRO A 594 -24.21 25.90 4.60
CA PRO A 594 -25.17 26.80 3.97
C PRO A 594 -25.88 27.65 5.02
N LEU A 595 -26.23 28.88 4.63
CA LEU A 595 -26.86 29.88 5.52
C LEU A 595 -28.11 29.34 6.23
N THR A 596 -28.84 28.42 5.57
CA THR A 596 -30.03 27.73 6.11
C THR A 596 -29.75 26.93 7.38
N VAL A 597 -28.53 26.39 7.53
CA VAL A 597 -28.07 25.68 8.75
C VAL A 597 -27.67 26.69 9.83
N HIS A 598 -26.98 27.77 9.46
CA HIS A 598 -26.56 28.84 10.38
C HIS A 598 -27.74 29.57 11.02
N LEU A 599 -28.76 29.88 10.22
CA LEU A 599 -30.00 30.52 10.69
C LEU A 599 -30.98 29.52 11.32
N GLY A 600 -30.60 28.24 11.34
CA GLY A 600 -31.38 27.15 11.93
C GLY A 600 -32.80 27.11 11.39
N MET A 601 -32.97 27.03 10.07
CA MET A 601 -34.28 27.09 9.40
C MET A 601 -35.25 28.04 10.10
N ARG A 602 -35.05 29.35 9.93
CA ARG A 602 -36.15 30.33 10.01
C ARG A 602 -37.17 30.16 8.88
N GLU A 603 -37.42 28.93 8.44
CA GLU A 603 -38.45 28.60 7.49
C GLU A 603 -39.49 27.80 8.27
N ARG A 604 -40.64 28.44 8.51
CA ARG A 604 -41.86 27.84 9.09
C ARG A 604 -42.22 26.50 8.43
N THR A 605 -41.69 26.21 7.26
CA THR A 605 -41.78 24.93 6.52
C THR A 605 -41.26 23.71 7.27
N TRP A 606 -40.43 23.83 8.31
CA TRP A 606 -40.12 22.67 9.19
C TRP A 606 -41.25 22.34 10.17
N LEU A 607 -42.07 23.33 10.50
CA LEU A 607 -43.27 23.15 11.30
C LEU A 607 -44.41 22.58 10.44
N ASP A 608 -44.56 23.06 9.20
CA ASP A 608 -45.75 22.79 8.37
C ASP A 608 -45.51 22.00 7.05
N GLY A 609 -44.27 21.58 6.78
CA GLY A 609 -43.87 21.01 5.48
C GLY A 609 -43.57 22.10 4.44
N PRO A 610 -42.78 21.81 3.38
CA PRO A 610 -42.57 22.76 2.30
C PRO A 610 -43.84 22.88 1.47
N VAL A 611 -44.56 23.98 1.64
CA VAL A 611 -45.48 24.49 0.61
C VAL A 611 -44.59 24.98 -0.53
N ALA A 612 -44.79 24.46 -1.73
CA ALA A 612 -44.06 24.86 -2.92
C ALA A 612 -44.22 26.37 -3.16
N LEU A 613 -43.11 27.05 -3.49
CA LEU A 613 -43.02 28.48 -3.74
C LEU A 613 -43.97 28.94 -4.87
N PRO A 614 -44.36 30.22 -4.87
CA PRO A 614 -43.59 31.15 -5.68
C PRO A 614 -43.05 32.32 -4.85
N HIS A 615 -41.85 32.76 -5.21
CA HIS A 615 -41.31 34.04 -4.79
C HIS A 615 -42.27 35.14 -5.25
N ASP A 616 -42.91 35.83 -4.31
CA ASP A 616 -43.59 37.10 -4.58
C ASP A 616 -42.50 38.21 -4.55
N PRO A 617 -42.22 38.89 -5.68
CA PRO A 617 -41.24 39.98 -5.71
C PRO A 617 -41.71 41.24 -4.96
N ALA A 618 -42.92 41.26 -4.39
CA ALA A 618 -43.49 42.40 -3.69
C ALA A 618 -43.32 42.40 -2.15
N GLN A 619 -42.68 41.41 -1.53
CA GLN A 619 -42.48 41.44 -0.06
C GLN A 619 -41.26 42.27 0.37
N PRO A 620 -41.44 43.36 1.14
CA PRO A 620 -40.33 44.16 1.64
C PRO A 620 -39.55 43.41 2.74
N PRO A 621 -38.25 43.70 2.94
CA PRO A 621 -37.43 43.01 3.93
C PRO A 621 -37.93 43.37 5.33
N LEU A 622 -38.48 42.38 6.03
CA LEU A 622 -38.86 42.52 7.44
C LEU A 622 -37.60 42.44 8.34
N PHE A 623 -36.94 43.62 8.48
CA PHE A 623 -36.38 44.26 9.71
C PHE A 623 -35.54 43.41 10.71
N ASP A 624 -34.56 43.90 11.48
CA ASP A 624 -33.91 45.18 11.79
C ASP A 624 -32.61 44.80 12.55
N ARG A 625 -31.58 45.65 12.56
CA ARG A 625 -30.23 45.33 13.06
C ARG A 625 -29.97 45.75 14.52
N ALA A 626 -31.00 45.97 15.33
CA ALA A 626 -30.87 46.39 16.72
C ALA A 626 -31.71 45.52 17.67
N ALA A 627 -31.08 44.49 18.24
CA ALA A 627 -31.44 43.82 19.49
C ALA A 627 -30.24 43.06 20.03
#